data_AF-A0A2V9J6B6-F1
#
_entry.id   AF-A0A2V9J6B6-F1
#
_cell.length_a   1.000
_cell.length_b   1.000
_cell.length_c   1.000
_cell.angle_alpha   90.00
_cell.angle_beta   90.00
_cell.angle_gamma   90.00
#
_symmetry.space_group_name_H-M   'P 1'
#
loop_
_entity.id
_entity.type
_entity.pdbx_description
1 polymer ?
#
loop_
_entity_poly.entity_id
_entity_poly.type
_entity_poly.pdbx_seq_one_letter_code
_entity_poly.pdbx_strand_id
1 'polypeptide(L)'
;MTDITPLSFRSSLEEYQKQAEELFEALRAGDPGAIQLVRHKHPRFLDASIPWLPKNLSDSEVRSVTLELADAQLAIARWYDFESWPRLAEYVKAVTQEGSPVSKFESAVEAVITGDVARLQSLLRENPDLVRARSTRVTHFDPPAHRATLLHYVAANGVEGYRQRTPNNAVEVATILLKAGAEVDALAGMYGGEHTTMSMLVSSCHPAKAGVQVALVETLLDFGAAIDGRGSGEWTSPLMTALAFGYRSAAEALVRRGARVNTAAAAAGLGRLADAAQLLAMASSDDRHRALALAAQHGHVEIVRL
;
A
#
# COMPACT_ATOMS: atom_id res chain seq x y z
N MET A 1 -0.41 5.44 -22.46
CA MET A 1 0.40 5.65 -21.25
C MET A 1 1.82 5.31 -21.64
N THR A 2 2.76 6.21 -21.41
CA THR A 2 4.18 5.83 -21.43
C THR A 2 4.38 5.06 -20.16
N ASP A 3 4.16 3.76 -20.28
CA ASP A 3 4.29 2.83 -19.17
C ASP A 3 5.77 2.72 -18.90
N ILE A 4 6.24 3.34 -17.81
CA ILE A 4 7.60 3.17 -17.37
C ILE A 4 7.76 1.70 -17.02
N THR A 5 8.59 1.00 -17.77
CA THR A 5 9.01 -0.35 -17.38
C THR A 5 9.85 -0.23 -16.11
N PRO A 6 9.41 -0.83 -14.99
CA PRO A 6 10.19 -0.79 -13.76
C PRO A 6 11.53 -1.48 -13.98
N LEU A 7 12.61 -0.80 -13.61
CA LEU A 7 13.94 -1.37 -13.58
C LEU A 7 14.06 -2.40 -12.45
N SER A 8 15.02 -3.31 -12.62
CA SER A 8 15.42 -4.22 -11.53
C SER A 8 15.89 -3.38 -10.34
N PHE A 9 15.59 -3.82 -9.12
CA PHE A 9 16.12 -3.16 -7.92
C PHE A 9 17.65 -3.20 -7.82
N ARG A 10 18.31 -4.02 -8.67
CA ARG A 10 19.76 -4.13 -8.81
C ARG A 10 20.33 -3.28 -9.95
N SER A 11 19.50 -2.54 -10.68
CA SER A 11 19.94 -1.66 -11.76
C SER A 11 20.86 -0.56 -11.21
N SER A 12 21.83 -0.21 -12.04
CA SER A 12 22.80 0.85 -11.84
C SER A 12 22.17 2.24 -11.89
N LEU A 13 22.85 3.25 -11.35
CA LEU A 13 22.33 4.62 -11.37
C LEU A 13 22.27 5.16 -12.81
N GLU A 14 23.16 4.67 -13.66
CA GLU A 14 23.21 4.97 -15.10
C GLU A 14 21.94 4.50 -15.83
N GLU A 15 21.35 3.35 -15.45
CA GLU A 15 20.08 2.89 -16.04
C GLU A 15 18.92 3.79 -15.62
N TYR A 16 18.86 4.20 -14.35
CA TYR A 16 17.87 5.18 -13.91
C TYR A 16 18.07 6.53 -14.62
N GLN A 17 19.33 6.95 -14.81
CA GLN A 17 19.67 8.18 -15.51
C GLN A 17 19.17 8.15 -16.95
N LYS A 18 19.40 7.03 -17.65
CA LYS A 18 18.88 6.83 -19.00
C LYS A 18 17.35 6.91 -19.06
N GLN A 19 16.66 6.32 -18.08
CA GLN A 19 15.20 6.40 -18.00
C GLN A 19 14.69 7.85 -17.77
N ALA A 20 15.45 8.67 -17.02
CA ALA A 20 15.15 10.09 -16.86
C ALA A 20 15.38 10.91 -18.14
N GLU A 21 16.44 10.59 -18.91
CA GLU A 21 16.71 11.21 -20.21
C GLU A 21 15.63 10.85 -21.24
N GLU A 22 15.21 9.58 -21.28
CA GLU A 22 14.10 9.12 -22.12
C GLU A 22 12.78 9.84 -21.77
N LEU A 23 12.48 9.99 -20.46
CA LEU A 23 11.34 10.77 -20.01
C LEU A 23 11.45 12.23 -20.44
N PHE A 24 12.63 12.84 -20.31
CA PHE A 24 12.87 14.23 -20.69
C PHE A 24 12.66 14.48 -22.20
N GLU A 25 13.20 13.61 -23.05
CA GLU A 25 12.99 13.70 -24.49
C GLU A 25 11.52 13.46 -24.89
N ALA A 26 10.83 12.53 -24.21
CA ALA A 26 9.40 12.33 -24.41
C ALA A 26 8.56 13.57 -24.02
N LEU A 27 8.92 14.27 -22.93
CA LEU A 27 8.28 15.54 -22.55
C LEU A 27 8.47 16.62 -23.63
N ARG A 28 9.69 16.73 -24.19
CA ARG A 28 10.00 17.68 -25.28
C ARG A 28 9.24 17.35 -26.56
N ALA A 29 9.09 16.06 -26.87
CA ALA A 29 8.27 15.58 -27.98
C ALA A 29 6.76 15.77 -27.73
N GLY A 30 6.35 16.05 -26.50
CA GLY A 30 4.95 16.25 -26.16
C GLY A 30 4.16 14.97 -25.97
N ASP A 31 4.83 13.90 -25.58
CA ASP A 31 4.22 12.60 -25.34
C ASP A 31 3.18 12.68 -24.19
N PRO A 32 1.91 12.29 -24.41
CA PRO A 32 0.87 12.36 -23.39
C PRO A 32 1.18 11.53 -22.14
N GLY A 33 1.89 10.42 -22.29
CA GLY A 33 2.27 9.54 -21.18
C GLY A 33 3.30 10.18 -20.25
N ALA A 34 4.34 10.79 -20.82
CA ALA A 34 5.36 11.53 -20.09
C ALA A 34 4.76 12.73 -19.35
N ILE A 35 3.87 13.48 -20.02
CA ILE A 35 3.14 14.60 -19.42
C ILE A 35 2.29 14.12 -18.24
N GLN A 36 1.55 13.03 -18.42
CA GLN A 36 0.74 12.44 -17.36
C GLN A 36 1.62 12.03 -16.17
N LEU A 37 2.74 11.33 -16.41
CA LEU A 37 3.64 10.88 -15.35
C LEU A 37 4.18 12.04 -14.53
N VAL A 38 4.72 13.06 -15.19
CA VAL A 38 5.26 14.25 -14.52
C VAL A 38 4.17 14.98 -13.75
N ARG A 39 2.95 15.11 -14.31
CA ARG A 39 1.81 15.70 -13.61
C ARG A 39 1.48 14.99 -12.29
N HIS A 40 1.65 13.67 -12.23
CA HIS A 40 1.34 12.87 -11.03
C HIS A 40 2.51 12.73 -10.05
N LYS A 41 3.75 12.94 -10.49
CA LYS A 41 4.94 12.67 -9.67
C LYS A 41 5.74 13.91 -9.32
N HIS A 42 5.60 15.01 -10.06
CA HIS A 42 6.42 16.21 -9.83
C HIS A 42 5.67 17.24 -8.96
N PRO A 43 6.26 17.74 -7.85
CA PRO A 43 5.57 18.57 -6.86
C PRO A 43 5.01 19.89 -7.42
N ARG A 44 5.59 20.44 -8.49
CA ARG A 44 5.06 21.65 -9.16
C ARG A 44 3.62 21.47 -9.65
N PHE A 45 3.22 20.23 -9.94
CA PHE A 45 1.90 19.89 -10.47
C PHE A 45 0.99 19.20 -9.44
N LEU A 46 1.39 19.13 -8.18
CA LEU A 46 0.59 18.51 -7.11
C LEU A 46 -0.07 19.58 -6.24
N ASP A 47 -1.24 19.27 -5.71
CA ASP A 47 -1.97 20.14 -4.79
C ASP A 47 -1.18 20.33 -3.49
N ALA A 48 -1.07 21.57 -3.02
CA ALA A 48 -0.27 21.89 -1.83
C ALA A 48 -0.93 21.40 -0.53
N SER A 49 -2.26 21.26 -0.51
CA SER A 49 -3.02 20.75 0.63
C SER A 49 -3.17 19.23 0.60
N ILE A 50 -3.10 18.62 -0.59
CA ILE A 50 -3.20 17.17 -0.79
C ILE A 50 -2.01 16.71 -1.65
N PRO A 51 -0.83 16.42 -1.04
CA PRO A 51 0.43 16.26 -1.76
C PRO A 51 0.51 15.09 -2.75
N TRP A 52 -0.49 14.20 -2.78
CA TRP A 52 -0.60 13.10 -3.74
C TRP A 52 -1.59 13.39 -4.88
N LEU A 53 -2.40 14.45 -4.79
CA LEU A 53 -3.41 14.79 -5.78
C LEU A 53 -2.81 15.74 -6.84
N PRO A 54 -2.89 15.40 -8.13
CA PRO A 54 -2.50 16.33 -9.18
C PRO A 54 -3.43 17.55 -9.25
N LYS A 55 -2.86 18.72 -9.53
CA LYS A 55 -3.61 19.92 -9.89
C LYS A 55 -4.43 19.64 -11.16
N ASN A 56 -5.60 20.27 -11.25
CA ASN A 56 -6.43 20.21 -12.45
C ASN A 56 -5.84 21.09 -13.57
N LEU A 57 -4.78 20.59 -14.21
CA LEU A 57 -4.07 21.23 -15.31
C LEU A 57 -4.22 20.40 -16.59
N SER A 58 -4.53 21.08 -17.68
CA SER A 58 -4.49 20.52 -19.03
C SER A 58 -3.06 20.17 -19.44
N ASP A 59 -2.92 19.29 -20.42
CA ASP A 59 -1.61 18.90 -20.94
C ASP A 59 -0.86 20.10 -21.55
N SER A 60 -1.57 21.07 -22.14
CA SER A 60 -0.97 22.32 -22.63
C SER A 60 -0.44 23.21 -21.51
N GLU A 61 -1.14 23.25 -20.37
CA GLU A 61 -0.67 24.02 -19.20
C GLU A 61 0.60 23.38 -18.62
N VAL A 62 0.64 22.05 -18.49
CA VAL A 62 1.84 21.33 -18.03
C VAL A 62 3.02 21.58 -18.97
N ARG A 63 2.80 21.57 -20.29
CA ARG A 63 3.84 21.83 -21.29
C ARG A 63 4.32 23.27 -21.36
N SER A 64 3.52 24.24 -20.91
CA SER A 64 3.94 25.64 -20.88
C SER A 64 4.98 25.91 -19.78
N VAL A 65 5.07 25.01 -18.79
CA VAL A 65 6.10 25.05 -17.76
C VAL A 65 7.42 24.54 -18.32
N THR A 66 8.46 25.38 -18.26
CA THR A 66 9.83 24.96 -18.56
C THR A 66 10.30 23.96 -17.51
N LEU A 67 10.61 22.74 -17.97
CA LEU A 67 11.19 21.65 -17.21
C LEU A 67 12.60 21.38 -17.74
N GLU A 68 13.49 21.04 -16.83
CA GLU A 68 14.87 20.63 -17.09
C GLU A 68 15.02 19.12 -16.88
N LEU A 69 16.17 18.56 -17.25
CA LEU A 69 16.48 17.16 -16.99
C LEU A 69 16.37 16.81 -15.49
N ALA A 70 16.68 17.77 -14.61
CA ALA A 70 16.53 17.60 -13.17
C ALA A 70 15.07 17.37 -12.72
N ASP A 71 14.10 18.00 -13.39
CA ASP A 71 12.67 17.75 -13.11
C ASP A 71 12.28 16.32 -13.54
N ALA A 72 12.83 15.83 -14.66
CA ALA A 72 12.63 14.46 -15.12
C ALA A 72 13.27 13.45 -14.16
N GLN A 73 14.49 13.69 -13.70
CA GLN A 73 15.14 12.89 -12.65
C GLN A 73 14.30 12.83 -11.37
N LEU A 74 13.77 13.97 -10.90
CA LEU A 74 12.90 14.01 -9.73
C LEU A 74 11.60 13.22 -9.95
N ALA A 75 10.99 13.35 -11.12
CA ALA A 75 9.79 12.61 -11.48
C ALA A 75 10.03 11.09 -11.52
N ILE A 76 11.16 10.64 -12.07
CA ILE A 76 11.58 9.23 -12.04
C ILE A 76 11.80 8.76 -10.60
N ALA A 77 12.56 9.50 -9.80
CA ALA A 77 12.80 9.13 -8.40
C ALA A 77 11.48 8.95 -7.64
N ARG A 78 10.53 9.88 -7.79
CA ARG A 78 9.20 9.80 -7.17
C ARG A 78 8.30 8.74 -7.80
N TRP A 79 8.54 8.32 -9.04
CA TRP A 79 7.84 7.19 -9.64
C TRP A 79 8.24 5.87 -8.96
N TYR A 80 9.52 5.70 -8.61
CA TYR A 80 10.01 4.62 -7.74
C TYR A 80 9.80 4.88 -6.24
N ASP A 81 8.98 5.87 -5.91
CA ASP A 81 8.60 6.30 -4.57
C ASP A 81 9.77 6.76 -3.69
N PHE A 82 10.87 7.24 -4.26
CA PHE A 82 11.90 7.99 -3.54
C PHE A 82 11.51 9.45 -3.38
N GLU A 83 11.99 10.09 -2.32
CA GLU A 83 11.80 11.52 -2.07
C GLU A 83 12.44 12.39 -3.17
N SER A 84 13.64 12.02 -3.59
CA SER A 84 14.48 12.80 -4.50
C SER A 84 15.51 11.93 -5.20
N TRP A 85 16.15 12.47 -6.24
CA TRP A 85 17.23 11.78 -6.98
C TRP A 85 18.42 11.40 -6.07
N PRO A 86 18.91 12.25 -5.15
CA PRO A 86 19.93 11.86 -4.19
C PRO A 86 19.53 10.65 -3.33
N ARG A 87 18.27 10.54 -2.88
CA ARG A 87 17.79 9.38 -2.13
C ARG A 87 17.77 8.10 -2.94
N LEU A 88 17.37 8.20 -4.22
CA LEU A 88 17.49 7.08 -5.16
C LEU A 88 18.97 6.66 -5.33
N ALA A 89 19.88 7.61 -5.52
CA ALA A 89 21.31 7.32 -5.69
C ALA A 89 21.94 6.68 -4.43
N GLU A 90 21.59 7.15 -3.23
CA GLU A 90 21.98 6.54 -1.95
C GLU A 90 21.49 5.09 -1.85
N TYR A 91 20.24 4.84 -2.22
CA TYR A 91 19.66 3.51 -2.26
C TYR A 91 20.37 2.60 -3.26
N VAL A 92 20.59 3.07 -4.50
CA VAL A 92 21.27 2.31 -5.55
C VAL A 92 22.67 1.90 -5.09
N LYS A 93 23.43 2.83 -4.49
CA LYS A 93 24.75 2.53 -3.92
C LYS A 93 24.67 1.43 -2.84
N ALA A 94 23.68 1.50 -1.96
CA ALA A 94 23.53 0.53 -0.88
C ALA A 94 23.08 -0.86 -1.39
N VAL A 95 22.16 -0.92 -2.34
CA VAL A 95 21.54 -2.18 -2.80
C VAL A 95 22.39 -2.94 -3.82
N THR A 96 23.22 -2.23 -4.59
CA THR A 96 24.17 -2.82 -5.55
C THR A 96 25.44 -3.35 -4.88
N GLN A 97 25.72 -2.94 -3.64
CA GLN A 97 26.79 -3.53 -2.85
C GLN A 97 26.46 -4.99 -2.53
N GLU A 98 27.31 -5.90 -3.00
CA GLU A 98 27.14 -7.34 -2.82
C GLU A 98 27.04 -7.70 -1.32
N GLY A 99 26.02 -8.50 -0.98
CA GLY A 99 25.80 -8.98 0.37
C GLY A 99 25.35 -7.92 1.38
N SER A 100 25.10 -6.67 0.96
CA SER A 100 24.63 -5.63 1.87
C SER A 100 23.27 -5.97 2.51
N PRO A 101 22.97 -5.46 3.72
CA PRO A 101 21.66 -5.65 4.33
C PRO A 101 20.49 -5.19 3.44
N VAL A 102 20.68 -4.08 2.70
CA VAL A 102 19.67 -3.55 1.77
C VAL A 102 19.47 -4.53 0.61
N SER A 103 20.54 -5.04 -0.01
CA SER A 103 20.45 -6.01 -1.10
C SER A 103 19.75 -7.31 -0.70
N LYS A 104 20.03 -7.79 0.52
CA LYS A 104 19.37 -8.98 1.10
C LYS A 104 17.88 -8.74 1.35
N PHE A 105 17.53 -7.60 1.96
CA PHE A 105 16.14 -7.23 2.22
C PHE A 105 15.34 -7.11 0.93
N GLU A 106 15.89 -6.38 -0.05
CA GLU A 106 15.26 -6.15 -1.35
C GLU A 106 15.11 -7.45 -2.16
N SER A 107 16.08 -8.36 -2.07
CA SER A 107 15.96 -9.72 -2.65
C SER A 107 14.81 -10.53 -2.01
N ALA A 108 14.58 -10.38 -0.70
CA ALA A 108 13.47 -11.04 -0.03
C ALA A 108 12.12 -10.39 -0.34
N VAL A 109 12.08 -9.05 -0.50
CA VAL A 109 10.89 -8.34 -0.99
C VAL A 109 10.50 -8.88 -2.37
N GLU A 110 11.44 -9.00 -3.31
CA GLU A 110 11.15 -9.58 -4.63
C GLU A 110 10.59 -11.00 -4.52
N ALA A 111 11.18 -11.85 -3.66
CA ALA A 111 10.67 -13.20 -3.43
C ALA A 111 9.23 -13.22 -2.86
N VAL A 112 8.91 -12.29 -1.96
CA VAL A 112 7.56 -12.13 -1.38
C VAL A 112 6.55 -11.71 -2.46
N ILE A 113 6.83 -10.66 -3.23
CA ILE A 113 5.86 -10.10 -4.18
C ILE A 113 5.71 -10.93 -5.46
N THR A 114 6.69 -11.80 -5.76
CA THR A 114 6.64 -12.74 -6.89
C THR A 114 6.17 -14.14 -6.51
N GLY A 115 6.15 -14.47 -5.21
CA GLY A 115 5.76 -15.79 -4.73
C GLY A 115 6.86 -16.84 -4.80
N ASP A 116 8.13 -16.43 -4.93
CA ASP A 116 9.29 -17.33 -4.95
C ASP A 116 9.60 -17.86 -3.54
N VAL A 117 8.83 -18.87 -3.14
CA VAL A 117 8.92 -19.54 -1.84
C VAL A 117 10.29 -20.17 -1.62
N ALA A 118 10.86 -20.80 -2.66
CA ALA A 118 12.15 -21.47 -2.54
C ALA A 118 13.26 -20.45 -2.23
N ARG A 119 13.27 -19.31 -2.94
CA ARG A 119 14.22 -18.23 -2.68
C ARG A 119 14.00 -17.60 -1.32
N LEU A 120 12.76 -17.31 -0.94
CA LEU A 120 12.41 -16.73 0.35
C LEU A 120 12.91 -17.62 1.51
N GLN A 121 12.65 -18.92 1.44
CA GLN A 121 13.12 -19.88 2.45
C GLN A 121 14.66 -19.97 2.52
N SER A 122 15.35 -19.92 1.37
CA SER A 122 16.82 -19.87 1.38
C SER A 122 17.33 -18.61 2.08
N LEU A 123 16.79 -17.45 1.73
CA LEU A 123 17.18 -16.16 2.29
C LEU A 123 16.95 -16.09 3.81
N LEU A 124 15.83 -16.62 4.30
CA LEU A 124 15.51 -16.68 5.73
C LEU A 124 16.39 -17.67 6.49
N ARG A 125 16.77 -18.81 5.90
CA ARG A 125 17.72 -19.75 6.52
C ARG A 125 19.12 -19.15 6.63
N GLU A 126 19.56 -18.46 5.59
CA GLU A 126 20.88 -17.80 5.55
C GLU A 126 20.94 -16.58 6.47
N ASN A 127 19.84 -15.84 6.63
CA ASN A 127 19.77 -14.63 7.46
C ASN A 127 18.43 -14.59 8.24
N PRO A 128 18.32 -15.27 9.40
CA PRO A 128 17.05 -15.34 10.15
C PRO A 128 16.47 -13.97 10.55
N ASP A 129 17.34 -12.99 10.86
CA ASP A 129 16.92 -11.64 11.25
C ASP A 129 16.20 -10.86 10.14
N LEU A 130 16.26 -11.34 8.89
CA LEU A 130 15.60 -10.71 7.74
C LEU A 130 14.08 -10.63 7.92
N VAL A 131 13.49 -11.53 8.72
CA VAL A 131 12.07 -11.53 9.05
C VAL A 131 11.65 -10.29 9.89
N ARG A 132 12.60 -9.67 10.61
CA ARG A 132 12.41 -8.44 11.39
C ARG A 132 13.08 -7.22 10.76
N ALA A 133 13.82 -7.41 9.66
CA ALA A 133 14.41 -6.31 8.92
C ALA A 133 13.32 -5.39 8.35
N ARG A 134 13.70 -4.14 8.11
CA ARG A 134 12.80 -3.07 7.70
C ARG A 134 13.38 -2.34 6.50
N SER A 135 12.51 -1.90 5.60
CA SER A 135 12.88 -1.04 4.47
C SER A 135 13.63 0.20 4.95
N THR A 136 14.66 0.57 4.20
CA THR A 136 15.47 1.78 4.41
C THR A 136 15.11 2.89 3.42
N ARG A 137 14.07 2.70 2.59
CA ARG A 137 13.68 3.69 1.58
C ARG A 137 13.20 4.99 2.24
N VAL A 138 13.66 6.10 1.69
CA VAL A 138 13.19 7.45 2.02
C VAL A 138 12.32 7.94 0.86
N THR A 139 11.03 8.06 1.14
CA THR A 139 9.95 8.32 0.19
C THR A 139 9.47 9.76 0.29
N HIS A 140 8.68 10.18 -0.70
CA HIS A 140 8.01 11.49 -0.69
C HIS A 140 6.65 11.47 0.04
N PHE A 141 6.31 10.38 0.74
CA PHE A 141 5.11 10.28 1.55
C PHE A 141 5.36 10.76 2.98
N ASP A 142 4.29 10.85 3.77
CA ASP A 142 4.36 11.14 5.20
C ASP A 142 3.90 9.89 5.99
N PRO A 143 4.73 9.36 6.91
CA PRO A 143 6.13 9.71 7.15
C PRO A 143 7.04 9.31 5.97
N PRO A 144 8.19 9.99 5.78
CA PRO A 144 9.08 9.75 4.64
C PRO A 144 9.69 8.35 4.66
N ALA A 145 9.93 7.75 5.84
CA ALA A 145 10.44 6.39 5.95
C ALA A 145 9.32 5.45 6.42
N HIS A 146 8.82 4.60 5.50
CA HIS A 146 7.74 3.67 5.84
C HIS A 146 8.18 2.50 6.73
N ARG A 147 9.46 2.10 6.65
CA ARG A 147 10.03 1.05 7.51
C ARG A 147 9.26 -0.29 7.49
N ALA A 148 8.61 -0.62 6.38
CA ALA A 148 7.88 -1.87 6.22
C ALA A 148 8.77 -3.10 6.44
N THR A 149 8.22 -4.12 7.08
CA THR A 149 8.81 -5.47 7.15
C THR A 149 8.37 -6.30 5.93
N LEU A 150 8.95 -7.48 5.73
CA LEU A 150 8.53 -8.40 4.67
C LEU A 150 7.03 -8.77 4.75
N LEU A 151 6.46 -8.87 5.96
CA LEU A 151 5.04 -9.21 6.13
C LEU A 151 4.12 -8.10 5.59
N HIS A 152 4.52 -6.83 5.68
CA HIS A 152 3.73 -5.73 5.14
C HIS A 152 3.61 -5.82 3.60
N TYR A 153 4.64 -6.31 2.90
CA TYR A 153 4.57 -6.48 1.44
C TYR A 153 3.51 -7.50 1.00
N VAL A 154 3.08 -8.42 1.88
CA VAL A 154 1.96 -9.35 1.60
C VAL A 154 0.64 -8.62 1.41
N ALA A 155 0.42 -7.50 2.11
CA ALA A 155 -0.79 -6.71 1.96
C ALA A 155 -0.83 -5.93 0.63
N ALA A 156 0.31 -5.76 -0.04
CA ALA A 156 0.42 -5.07 -1.33
C ALA A 156 -0.30 -3.70 -1.34
N ASN A 157 -0.08 -2.91 -0.28
CA ASN A 157 -0.61 -1.57 -0.10
C ASN A 157 0.36 -0.77 0.79
N GLY A 158 0.45 0.55 0.63
CA GLY A 158 1.35 1.40 1.42
C GLY A 158 2.86 1.18 1.16
N VAL A 159 3.20 0.38 0.14
CA VAL A 159 4.58 0.13 -0.34
C VAL A 159 4.73 0.61 -1.79
N GLU A 160 5.94 0.54 -2.33
CA GLU A 160 6.25 1.03 -3.69
C GLU A 160 5.22 0.58 -4.74
N GLY A 161 4.67 1.52 -5.51
CA GLY A 161 3.51 1.28 -6.38
C GLY A 161 3.67 0.10 -7.34
N TYR A 162 4.79 0.03 -8.06
CA TYR A 162 5.09 -1.06 -9.00
C TYR A 162 5.30 -2.43 -8.33
N ARG A 163 5.48 -2.45 -7.00
CA ARG A 163 5.66 -3.66 -6.18
C ARG A 163 4.41 -4.09 -5.43
N GLN A 164 3.29 -3.37 -5.56
CA GLN A 164 2.01 -3.79 -5.02
C GLN A 164 1.44 -4.96 -5.86
N ARG A 165 2.04 -6.14 -5.68
CA ARG A 165 1.74 -7.36 -6.44
C ARG A 165 1.36 -8.44 -5.44
N THR A 166 0.35 -9.24 -5.78
CA THR A 166 -0.07 -10.37 -4.95
C THR A 166 0.03 -11.66 -5.76
N PRO A 167 0.98 -12.56 -5.45
CA PRO A 167 1.07 -13.86 -6.12
C PRO A 167 -0.05 -14.79 -5.66
N ASN A 168 -0.41 -15.78 -6.49
CA ASN A 168 -1.48 -16.74 -6.17
C ASN A 168 -1.20 -17.54 -4.88
N ASN A 169 0.07 -17.74 -4.52
CA ASN A 169 0.50 -18.41 -3.30
C ASN A 169 0.82 -17.43 -2.15
N ALA A 170 0.29 -16.21 -2.15
CA ALA A 170 0.55 -15.21 -1.10
C ALA A 170 0.25 -15.72 0.32
N VAL A 171 -0.73 -16.60 0.49
CA VAL A 171 -1.05 -17.24 1.79
C VAL A 171 0.11 -18.12 2.28
N GLU A 172 0.75 -18.86 1.38
CA GLU A 172 1.93 -19.67 1.69
C GLU A 172 3.12 -18.77 2.08
N VAL A 173 3.36 -17.71 1.32
CA VAL A 173 4.39 -16.70 1.61
C VAL A 173 4.18 -16.09 2.99
N ALA A 174 2.96 -15.65 3.31
CA ALA A 174 2.61 -15.10 4.62
C ALA A 174 2.87 -16.11 5.75
N THR A 175 2.46 -17.36 5.54
CA THR A 175 2.65 -18.45 6.51
C THR A 175 4.13 -18.73 6.77
N ILE A 176 4.97 -18.69 5.73
CA ILE A 176 6.43 -18.86 5.86
C ILE A 176 7.03 -17.75 6.72
N LEU A 177 6.69 -16.49 6.43
CA LEU A 177 7.16 -15.34 7.20
C LEU A 177 6.74 -15.44 8.67
N LEU A 178 5.46 -15.74 8.93
CA LEU A 178 4.92 -15.85 10.28
C LEU A 178 5.54 -17.01 11.06
N LYS A 179 5.72 -18.19 10.44
CA LYS A 179 6.44 -19.33 11.05
C LYS A 179 7.91 -19.05 11.29
N ALA A 180 8.54 -18.22 10.46
CA ALA A 180 9.91 -17.75 10.66
C ALA A 180 10.02 -16.67 11.76
N GLY A 181 8.89 -16.28 12.37
CA GLY A 181 8.87 -15.34 13.50
C GLY A 181 8.61 -13.89 13.12
N ALA A 182 8.02 -13.61 11.95
CA ALA A 182 7.51 -12.29 11.62
C ALA A 182 6.55 -11.81 12.71
N GLU A 183 6.73 -10.58 13.16
CA GLU A 183 5.80 -9.96 14.09
C GLU A 183 4.52 -9.58 13.36
N VAL A 184 3.44 -10.29 13.68
CA VAL A 184 2.16 -10.19 12.97
C VAL A 184 1.57 -8.77 12.97
N ASP A 185 1.75 -8.06 14.09
CA ASP A 185 1.28 -6.69 14.30
C ASP A 185 2.42 -5.67 14.28
N ALA A 186 3.54 -5.96 13.60
CA ALA A 186 4.57 -4.96 13.40
C ALA A 186 3.96 -3.71 12.75
N LEU A 187 4.38 -2.54 13.22
CA LEU A 187 3.93 -1.26 12.68
C LEU A 187 4.88 -0.75 11.60
N ALA A 188 4.32 -0.14 10.55
CA ALA A 188 5.03 0.59 9.51
C ALA A 188 4.38 1.95 9.26
N GLY A 189 5.19 2.96 8.95
CA GLY A 189 4.76 4.33 8.74
C GLY A 189 4.13 4.53 7.36
N MET A 190 2.86 4.94 7.29
CA MET A 190 2.17 5.23 6.03
C MET A 190 0.94 6.07 6.30
N TYR A 191 0.49 6.83 5.30
CA TYR A 191 -0.76 7.60 5.39
C TYR A 191 -0.84 8.54 6.61
N GLY A 192 0.30 9.11 7.04
CA GLY A 192 0.38 9.97 8.22
C GLY A 192 0.25 9.25 9.57
N GLY A 193 0.30 7.92 9.58
CA GLY A 193 0.15 7.08 10.78
C GLY A 193 1.03 5.84 10.76
N GLU A 194 0.72 4.93 11.68
CA GLU A 194 1.39 3.64 11.81
C GLU A 194 0.39 2.51 11.63
N HIS A 195 0.66 1.59 10.70
CA HIS A 195 -0.29 0.58 10.28
C HIS A 195 0.32 -0.81 10.36
N THR A 196 -0.52 -1.78 10.72
CA THR A 196 -0.19 -3.21 10.66
C THR A 196 -0.43 -3.78 9.26
N THR A 197 0.08 -4.98 9.00
CA THR A 197 -0.24 -5.72 7.78
C THR A 197 -1.75 -5.95 7.63
N MET A 198 -2.49 -6.18 8.72
CA MET A 198 -3.95 -6.35 8.69
C MET A 198 -4.66 -5.09 8.18
N SER A 199 -4.34 -3.90 8.72
CA SER A 199 -4.96 -2.62 8.32
C SER A 199 -4.76 -2.33 6.82
N MET A 200 -3.56 -2.61 6.31
CA MET A 200 -3.26 -2.48 4.88
C MET A 200 -3.98 -3.52 4.02
N LEU A 201 -4.01 -4.77 4.47
CA LEU A 201 -4.58 -5.89 3.72
C LEU A 201 -6.07 -5.67 3.45
N VAL A 202 -6.82 -5.25 4.47
CA VAL A 202 -8.26 -5.06 4.38
C VAL A 202 -8.67 -3.76 3.67
N SER A 203 -7.71 -2.94 3.22
CA SER A 203 -7.94 -1.80 2.32
C SER A 203 -7.35 -2.02 0.91
N SER A 204 -6.65 -3.13 0.70
CA SER A 204 -5.89 -3.37 -0.54
C SER A 204 -6.71 -4.05 -1.63
N CYS A 205 -6.65 -3.50 -2.84
CA CYS A 205 -7.30 -4.10 -4.01
C CYS A 205 -6.52 -5.28 -4.61
N HIS A 206 -5.20 -5.37 -4.39
CA HIS A 206 -4.35 -6.38 -5.04
C HIS A 206 -4.65 -7.79 -4.53
N PRO A 207 -4.69 -8.05 -3.20
CA PRO A 207 -5.09 -9.36 -2.68
C PRO A 207 -6.57 -9.68 -2.91
N ALA A 208 -7.43 -8.66 -2.99
CA ALA A 208 -8.84 -8.83 -3.30
C ALA A 208 -9.04 -9.33 -4.74
N LYS A 209 -8.38 -8.69 -5.72
CA LYS A 209 -8.40 -9.10 -7.13
C LYS A 209 -7.75 -10.47 -7.34
N ALA A 210 -6.71 -10.80 -6.57
CA ALA A 210 -6.09 -12.12 -6.58
C ALA A 210 -6.92 -13.21 -5.89
N GLY A 211 -8.04 -12.86 -5.23
CA GLY A 211 -8.93 -13.83 -4.57
C GLY A 211 -8.38 -14.40 -3.25
N VAL A 212 -7.35 -13.80 -2.67
CA VAL A 212 -6.64 -14.32 -1.47
C VAL A 212 -6.81 -13.45 -0.22
N GLN A 213 -7.47 -12.28 -0.32
CA GLN A 213 -7.61 -11.34 0.80
C GLN A 213 -8.24 -11.98 2.06
N VAL A 214 -9.35 -12.73 1.91
CA VAL A 214 -10.02 -13.38 3.04
C VAL A 214 -9.12 -14.43 3.70
N ALA A 215 -8.45 -15.26 2.90
CA ALA A 215 -7.54 -16.28 3.42
C ALA A 215 -6.32 -15.66 4.13
N LEU A 216 -5.82 -14.52 3.64
CA LEU A 216 -4.76 -13.77 4.31
C LEU A 216 -5.24 -13.15 5.64
N VAL A 217 -6.46 -12.62 5.70
CA VAL A 217 -7.06 -12.12 6.96
C VAL A 217 -7.14 -13.26 7.98
N GLU A 218 -7.68 -14.42 7.59
CA GLU A 218 -7.80 -15.59 8.46
C GLU A 218 -6.41 -16.09 8.91
N THR A 219 -5.43 -16.14 8.00
CA THR A 219 -4.04 -16.51 8.32
C THR A 219 -3.42 -15.58 9.34
N LEU A 220 -3.51 -14.25 9.16
CA LEU A 220 -2.98 -13.29 10.13
C LEU A 220 -3.63 -13.48 11.52
N LEU A 221 -4.94 -13.73 11.58
CA LEU A 221 -5.65 -13.98 12.83
C LEU A 221 -5.24 -15.31 13.48
N ASP A 222 -4.97 -16.35 12.70
CA ASP A 222 -4.46 -17.64 13.21
C ASP A 222 -3.07 -17.49 13.86
N PHE A 223 -2.27 -16.51 13.41
CA PHE A 223 -1.00 -16.13 14.02
C PHE A 223 -1.11 -15.00 15.06
N GLY A 224 -2.33 -14.67 15.49
CA GLY A 224 -2.56 -13.78 16.63
C GLY A 224 -2.58 -12.28 16.30
N ALA A 225 -2.84 -11.90 15.05
CA ALA A 225 -3.12 -10.50 14.70
C ALA A 225 -4.26 -9.94 15.58
N ALA A 226 -4.10 -8.70 16.04
CA ALA A 226 -5.15 -8.04 16.82
C ALA A 226 -6.41 -7.82 15.96
N ILE A 227 -7.53 -8.44 16.36
CA ILE A 227 -8.79 -8.42 15.60
C ILE A 227 -9.41 -7.02 15.51
N ASP A 228 -9.24 -6.20 16.55
CA ASP A 228 -9.69 -4.81 16.60
C ASP A 228 -8.64 -3.82 16.06
N GLY A 229 -7.49 -4.34 15.60
CA GLY A 229 -6.38 -3.59 15.04
C GLY A 229 -5.42 -2.99 16.07
N ARG A 230 -4.35 -2.41 15.53
CA ARG A 230 -3.28 -1.70 16.23
C ARG A 230 -2.78 -0.54 15.36
N GLY A 231 -2.00 0.34 15.96
CA GLY A 231 -1.37 1.46 15.26
C GLY A 231 -2.00 2.81 15.59
N SER A 232 -1.73 3.79 14.73
CA SER A 232 -2.14 5.18 14.91
C SER A 232 -2.60 5.77 13.58
N GLY A 233 -3.30 6.92 13.64
CA GLY A 233 -3.90 7.54 12.47
C GLY A 233 -5.30 6.98 12.16
N GLU A 234 -5.76 7.23 10.94
CA GLU A 234 -7.04 6.71 10.45
C GLU A 234 -6.96 5.21 10.10
N TRP A 235 -8.10 4.57 9.82
CA TRP A 235 -8.13 3.19 9.26
C TRP A 235 -7.49 2.09 10.12
N THR A 236 -7.41 2.29 11.44
CA THR A 236 -6.82 1.32 12.38
C THR A 236 -7.76 0.17 12.73
N SER A 237 -9.09 0.35 12.63
CA SER A 237 -10.07 -0.73 12.86
C SER A 237 -10.19 -1.63 11.63
N PRO A 238 -9.78 -2.92 11.67
CA PRO A 238 -9.82 -3.78 10.49
C PRO A 238 -11.24 -3.95 9.94
N LEU A 239 -12.23 -4.09 10.83
CA LEU A 239 -13.62 -4.25 10.42
C LEU A 239 -14.15 -3.01 9.69
N MET A 240 -13.96 -1.83 10.28
CA MET A 240 -14.46 -0.59 9.67
C MET A 240 -13.68 -0.23 8.40
N THR A 241 -12.38 -0.48 8.35
CA THR A 241 -11.57 -0.29 7.15
C THR A 241 -12.03 -1.22 6.02
N ALA A 242 -12.24 -2.51 6.30
CA ALA A 242 -12.77 -3.44 5.30
C ALA A 242 -14.11 -2.97 4.71
N LEU A 243 -15.03 -2.51 5.57
CA LEU A 243 -16.33 -1.98 5.13
C LEU A 243 -16.18 -0.70 4.32
N ALA A 244 -15.39 0.27 4.78
CA ALA A 244 -15.21 1.54 4.09
C ALA A 244 -14.60 1.38 2.69
N PHE A 245 -13.71 0.41 2.51
CA PHE A 245 -13.08 0.12 1.22
C PHE A 245 -13.86 -0.90 0.35
N GLY A 246 -15.06 -1.31 0.79
CA GLY A 246 -15.94 -2.18 0.00
C GLY A 246 -15.63 -3.67 0.09
N TYR A 247 -14.69 -4.10 0.92
CA TYR A 247 -14.28 -5.50 1.07
C TYR A 247 -15.14 -6.23 2.10
N ARG A 248 -16.44 -6.33 1.81
CA ARG A 248 -17.43 -6.95 2.71
C ARG A 248 -17.06 -8.38 3.11
N SER A 249 -16.54 -9.20 2.20
CA SER A 249 -16.14 -10.57 2.52
C SER A 249 -15.02 -10.65 3.56
N ALA A 250 -14.10 -9.68 3.57
CA ALA A 250 -13.06 -9.56 4.60
C ALA A 250 -13.66 -9.10 5.94
N ALA A 251 -14.60 -8.15 5.91
CA ALA A 251 -15.36 -7.73 7.09
C ALA A 251 -16.15 -8.90 7.72
N GLU A 252 -16.82 -9.71 6.90
CA GLU A 252 -17.54 -10.90 7.35
C GLU A 252 -16.60 -11.96 7.93
N ALA A 253 -15.39 -12.13 7.37
CA ALA A 253 -14.37 -13.01 7.93
C ALA A 253 -13.90 -12.56 9.33
N LEU A 254 -13.65 -11.25 9.50
CA LEU A 254 -13.33 -10.68 10.81
C LEU A 254 -14.46 -10.95 11.82
N VAL A 255 -15.73 -10.77 11.43
CA VAL A 255 -16.88 -11.06 12.31
C VAL A 255 -16.98 -12.55 12.66
N ARG A 256 -16.79 -13.46 11.69
CA ARG A 256 -16.74 -14.91 11.97
C ARG A 256 -15.64 -15.27 12.97
N ARG A 257 -14.55 -14.50 12.99
CA ARG A 257 -13.41 -14.66 13.90
C ARG A 257 -13.56 -13.91 15.22
N GLY A 258 -14.71 -13.25 15.44
CA GLY A 258 -15.07 -12.64 16.72
C GLY A 258 -14.97 -11.10 16.78
N ALA A 259 -14.78 -10.41 15.65
CA ALA A 259 -14.80 -8.95 15.62
C ALA A 259 -16.17 -8.45 16.07
N ARG A 260 -16.19 -7.46 16.96
CA ARG A 260 -17.44 -6.97 17.56
C ARG A 260 -18.17 -6.07 16.57
N VAL A 261 -19.47 -6.29 16.44
CA VAL A 261 -20.38 -5.40 15.70
C VAL A 261 -21.20 -4.62 16.71
N ASN A 262 -20.67 -3.48 17.14
CA ASN A 262 -21.23 -2.68 18.23
C ASN A 262 -21.55 -1.23 17.84
N THR A 263 -21.43 -0.87 16.57
CA THR A 263 -21.82 0.44 16.03
C THR A 263 -22.90 0.29 14.97
N ALA A 264 -23.74 1.31 14.80
CA ALA A 264 -24.74 1.31 13.74
C ALA A 264 -24.05 1.23 12.37
N ALA A 265 -22.89 1.91 12.22
CA ALA A 265 -22.11 1.86 10.99
C ALA A 265 -21.61 0.45 10.63
N ALA A 266 -21.09 -0.30 11.59
CA ALA A 266 -20.63 -1.67 11.35
C ALA A 266 -21.81 -2.59 10.97
N ALA A 267 -22.92 -2.51 11.73
CA ALA A 267 -24.11 -3.32 11.46
C ALA A 267 -24.70 -3.01 10.08
N ALA A 268 -24.76 -1.72 9.72
CA ALA A 268 -25.25 -1.24 8.44
C ALA A 268 -24.40 -1.73 7.26
N GLY A 269 -23.07 -1.59 7.33
CA GLY A 269 -22.18 -2.08 6.27
C GLY A 269 -22.25 -3.60 6.06
N LEU A 270 -22.46 -4.35 7.14
CA LEU A 270 -22.62 -5.82 7.10
C LEU A 270 -24.02 -6.27 6.65
N GLY A 271 -25.00 -5.37 6.53
CA GLY A 271 -26.38 -5.72 6.17
C GLY A 271 -27.18 -6.34 7.30
N ARG A 272 -26.78 -6.11 8.55
CA ARG A 272 -27.44 -6.66 9.75
C ARG A 272 -28.62 -5.78 10.16
N LEU A 273 -29.75 -5.91 9.46
CA LEU A 273 -30.92 -5.01 9.59
C LEU A 273 -31.42 -4.84 11.03
N ALA A 274 -31.63 -5.95 11.75
CA ALA A 274 -32.15 -5.89 13.12
C ALA A 274 -31.17 -5.18 14.08
N ASP A 275 -29.88 -5.50 13.98
CA ASP A 275 -28.84 -4.87 14.79
C ASP A 275 -28.67 -3.38 14.44
N ALA A 276 -28.73 -3.04 13.15
CA ALA A 276 -28.69 -1.65 12.69
C ALA A 276 -29.86 -0.84 13.26
N ALA A 277 -31.10 -1.36 13.19
CA ALA A 277 -32.27 -0.69 13.77
C ALA A 277 -32.15 -0.47 15.28
N GLN A 278 -31.65 -1.47 16.01
CA GLN A 278 -31.43 -1.35 17.45
C GLN A 278 -30.34 -0.33 17.79
N LEU A 279 -29.19 -0.40 17.11
CA LEU A 279 -28.03 0.46 17.37
C LEU A 279 -28.28 1.90 16.95
N LEU A 280 -29.03 2.13 15.86
CA LEU A 280 -29.39 3.47 15.39
C LEU A 280 -30.12 4.28 16.46
N ALA A 281 -30.98 3.66 17.28
CA ALA A 281 -31.73 4.37 18.32
C ALA A 281 -30.84 5.15 19.30
N MET A 282 -29.64 4.64 19.58
CA MET A 282 -28.66 5.22 20.52
C MET A 282 -27.43 5.83 19.82
N ALA A 283 -27.37 5.77 18.48
CA ALA A 283 -26.22 6.23 17.70
C ALA A 283 -26.13 7.76 17.65
N SER A 284 -24.89 8.27 17.70
CA SER A 284 -24.58 9.68 17.46
C SER A 284 -24.91 10.09 16.02
N SER A 285 -24.96 11.40 15.75
CA SER A 285 -25.15 11.91 14.39
C SER A 285 -24.07 11.38 13.42
N ASP A 286 -22.81 11.32 13.87
CA ASP A 286 -21.69 10.85 13.05
C ASP A 286 -21.80 9.35 12.74
N ASP A 287 -22.19 8.52 13.72
CA ASP A 287 -22.36 7.08 13.50
C ASP A 287 -23.56 6.80 12.59
N ARG A 288 -24.66 7.55 12.73
CA ARG A 288 -25.81 7.50 11.81
C ARG A 288 -25.41 7.87 10.38
N HIS A 289 -24.61 8.93 10.22
CA HIS A 289 -24.10 9.33 8.90
C HIS A 289 -23.25 8.22 8.27
N ARG A 290 -22.31 7.64 9.04
CA ARG A 290 -21.49 6.52 8.58
C ARG A 290 -22.33 5.28 8.26
N ALA A 291 -23.36 4.98 9.06
CA ALA A 291 -24.28 3.89 8.80
C ALA A 291 -25.03 4.05 7.48
N LEU A 292 -25.56 5.24 7.21
CA LEU A 292 -26.20 5.55 5.94
C LEU A 292 -25.22 5.36 4.77
N ALA A 293 -24.01 5.90 4.87
CA ALA A 293 -22.98 5.80 3.84
C ALA A 293 -22.61 4.33 3.55
N LEU A 294 -22.35 3.53 4.59
CA LEU A 294 -21.98 2.12 4.43
C LEU A 294 -23.16 1.26 3.96
N ALA A 295 -24.38 1.50 4.43
CA ALA A 295 -25.56 0.80 3.92
C ALA A 295 -25.75 1.06 2.42
N ALA A 296 -25.62 2.32 2.00
CA ALA A 296 -25.72 2.70 0.59
C ALA A 296 -24.60 2.08 -0.25
N GLN A 297 -23.35 2.17 0.19
CA GLN A 297 -22.18 1.60 -0.51
C GLN A 297 -22.30 0.09 -0.72
N HIS A 298 -22.84 -0.64 0.27
CA HIS A 298 -22.97 -2.11 0.23
C HIS A 298 -24.34 -2.60 -0.26
N GLY A 299 -25.22 -1.70 -0.70
CA GLY A 299 -26.50 -2.04 -1.33
C GLY A 299 -27.62 -2.49 -0.38
N HIS A 300 -27.56 -2.10 0.89
CA HIS A 300 -28.53 -2.50 1.93
C HIS A 300 -29.71 -1.55 1.99
N VAL A 301 -30.56 -1.58 0.97
CA VAL A 301 -31.69 -0.63 0.78
C VAL A 301 -32.62 -0.55 1.99
N GLU A 302 -32.92 -1.67 2.66
CA GLU A 302 -33.81 -1.67 3.83
C GLU A 302 -33.18 -0.95 5.03
N ILE A 303 -31.85 -0.94 5.17
CA ILE A 303 -31.16 -0.20 6.23
C ILE A 303 -31.11 1.30 5.89
N VAL A 304 -30.97 1.65 4.60
CA VAL A 304 -31.03 3.07 4.15
C VAL A 304 -32.38 3.72 4.47
N ARG A 305 -33.47 2.93 4.56
CA ARG A 305 -34.82 3.42 4.85
C ARG A 305 -35.12 3.60 6.35
N LEU A 306 -34.27 3.10 7.25
CA LEU A 306 -34.44 3.26 8.70
C LEU A 306 -34.17 4.71 9.15
#